data_AF-A0A7R9AHR3-F1
#
_entry.id   AF-A0A7R9AHR3-F1
#
_cell.length_a   1.000
_cell.length_b   1.000
_cell.length_c   1.000
_cell.angle_alpha   90.00
_cell.angle_beta   90.00
_cell.angle_gamma   90.00
#
_symmetry.space_group_name_H-M   'P 1'
#
loop_
_entity.id
_entity.type
_entity.pdbx_description
1 polymer ?
#
loop_
_entity_poly.entity_id
_entity_poly.type
_entity_poly.pdbx_seq_one_letter_code
_entity_poly.pdbx_strand_id
1 'polypeptide(L)'
;MLREAMSEVASIISRHSEELKFIDLNGVLADLRREKLILHQEYHEIVQKGSKDKVLFLQDHLPWKGYIALMTFIDIVRRRGNEDLADKLQGEKLHGEQILELMAEQQQSLSESIVQLKKIKESLQNCKEARSDIQRR
;
A
#
# COMPACT_ATOMS: atom_id res chain seq x y z
N MET A 1 1.66 -10.32 -10.90
CA MET A 1 2.30 -10.12 -9.59
C MET A 1 1.77 -8.89 -8.84
N LEU A 2 2.17 -7.64 -9.14
CA LEU A 2 1.62 -6.46 -8.42
C LEU A 2 0.09 -6.34 -8.52
N ARG A 3 -0.47 -6.58 -9.70
CA ARG A 3 -1.93 -6.58 -9.90
C ARG A 3 -2.63 -7.68 -9.10
N GLU A 4 -2.02 -8.86 -8.96
CA GLU A 4 -2.58 -9.98 -8.18
C GLU A 4 -2.57 -9.65 -6.69
N ALA A 5 -1.47 -9.04 -6.20
CA ALA A 5 -1.37 -8.55 -4.84
C ALA A 5 -2.45 -7.52 -4.48
N MET A 6 -2.71 -6.57 -5.38
CA MET A 6 -3.77 -5.58 -5.20
C MET A 6 -5.15 -6.22 -5.22
N SER A 7 -5.41 -7.14 -6.16
CA SER A 7 -6.67 -7.88 -6.23
C SER A 7 -6.92 -8.72 -4.98
N GLU A 8 -5.88 -9.29 -4.37
CA GLU A 8 -5.99 -10.08 -3.15
C GLU A 8 -6.44 -9.23 -1.96
N VAL A 9 -5.81 -8.06 -1.75
CA VAL A 9 -6.19 -7.13 -0.67
C VAL A 9 -7.65 -6.69 -0.83
N ALA A 10 -8.07 -6.34 -2.05
CA ALA A 10 -9.46 -5.97 -2.33
C ALA A 10 -10.42 -7.14 -2.02
N SER A 11 -10.03 -8.36 -2.36
CA SER A 11 -10.83 -9.57 -2.14
C SER A 11 -10.99 -9.92 -0.66
N ILE A 12 -9.96 -9.72 0.15
CA ILE A 12 -10.03 -9.90 1.62
C ILE A 12 -11.07 -8.94 2.21
N ILE A 13 -10.98 -7.65 1.88
CA ILE A 13 -11.93 -6.64 2.40
C ILE A 13 -13.35 -6.91 1.87
N SER A 14 -13.47 -7.38 0.62
CA SER A 14 -14.76 -7.75 0.02
C SER A 14 -15.47 -8.89 0.74
N ARG A 15 -14.74 -9.95 1.07
CA ARG A 15 -15.27 -11.12 1.81
C ARG A 15 -15.83 -10.75 3.18
N HIS A 16 -15.25 -9.74 3.84
CA HIS A 16 -15.67 -9.28 5.17
C HIS A 16 -16.52 -7.99 5.12
N SER A 17 -17.04 -7.62 3.95
CA SER A 17 -17.76 -6.34 3.75
C SER A 17 -19.04 -6.21 4.58
N GLU A 18 -19.76 -7.30 4.83
CA GLU A 18 -20.95 -7.29 5.70
C GLU A 18 -20.58 -7.10 7.16
N GLU A 19 -19.54 -7.80 7.65
CA GLU A 19 -19.06 -7.69 9.03
C GLU A 19 -18.54 -6.27 9.32
N LEU A 20 -17.85 -5.67 8.35
CA LEU A 20 -17.34 -4.30 8.43
C LEU A 20 -18.44 -3.25 8.56
N LYS A 21 -19.70 -3.53 8.18
CA LYS A 21 -20.79 -2.57 8.39
C LYS A 21 -21.21 -2.44 9.85
N PHE A 22 -20.85 -3.41 10.70
CA PHE A 22 -21.24 -3.45 12.11
C PHE A 22 -20.20 -2.82 13.04
N ILE A 23 -19.03 -2.42 12.53
CA ILE A 23 -17.99 -1.75 13.32
C ILE A 23 -18.10 -0.23 13.20
N ASP A 24 -17.46 0.51 14.11
CA ASP A 24 -17.35 1.97 13.99
C ASP A 24 -16.36 2.36 12.88
N LEU A 25 -16.84 2.39 11.64
CA LEU A 25 -16.04 2.76 10.47
C LEU A 25 -15.53 4.21 10.53
N ASN A 26 -16.22 5.12 11.22
CA ASN A 26 -15.79 6.52 11.29
C ASN A 26 -14.47 6.67 12.02
N GLY A 27 -14.34 6.05 13.19
CA GLY A 27 -13.07 6.13 13.89
C GLY A 27 -11.99 5.21 13.28
N VAL A 28 -12.35 4.12 12.57
CA VAL A 28 -11.37 3.37 11.76
C VAL A 28 -10.77 4.27 10.69
N LEU A 29 -11.60 5.03 9.96
CA LEU A 29 -11.14 6.01 8.99
C LEU A 29 -10.31 7.13 9.65
N ALA A 30 -10.69 7.58 10.85
CA ALA A 30 -9.93 8.58 11.57
C ALA A 30 -8.53 8.06 11.97
N ASP A 31 -8.42 6.78 12.34
CA ASP A 31 -7.15 6.13 12.65
C ASP A 31 -6.31 5.92 11.38
N LEU A 32 -6.92 5.46 10.28
CA LEU A 32 -6.23 5.37 8.98
C LEU A 32 -5.67 6.72 8.51
N ARG A 33 -6.38 7.82 8.77
CA ARG A 33 -5.88 9.17 8.50
C ARG A 33 -4.68 9.50 9.38
N ARG A 34 -4.72 9.17 10.68
CA ARG A 34 -3.61 9.40 11.62
C ARG A 34 -2.35 8.63 11.21
N GLU A 35 -2.52 7.40 10.72
CA GLU A 35 -1.44 6.57 10.16
C GLU A 35 -1.02 7.00 8.73
N LYS A 36 -1.58 8.10 8.19
CA LYS A 36 -1.30 8.65 6.85
C LYS A 36 -1.62 7.69 5.69
N LEU A 37 -2.50 6.71 5.91
CA LEU A 37 -2.94 5.76 4.87
C LEU A 37 -4.01 6.35 3.97
N ILE A 38 -4.78 7.32 4.48
CA ILE A 38 -5.73 8.11 3.70
C ILE A 38 -5.45 9.60 3.87
N LEU A 39 -5.67 10.38 2.81
CA LEU A 39 -5.44 11.82 2.82
C LEU A 39 -6.53 12.54 3.63
N HIS A 40 -6.19 13.73 4.09
CA HIS A 40 -7.14 14.58 4.85
C HIS A 40 -8.42 14.85 4.06
N GLN A 41 -8.28 15.15 2.76
CA GLN A 41 -9.42 15.41 1.87
C GLN A 41 -10.30 14.16 1.69
N GLU A 42 -9.68 13.01 1.39
CA GLU A 42 -10.38 11.72 1.23
C GLU A 42 -11.18 11.36 2.49
N TYR A 43 -10.57 11.54 3.67
CA TYR A 43 -11.24 11.33 4.95
C TYR A 43 -12.51 12.19 5.09
N HIS A 44 -12.43 13.48 4.77
CA HIS A 44 -13.57 14.39 4.88
C HIS A 44 -14.69 14.06 3.90
N GLU A 45 -14.34 13.60 2.70
CA GLU A 45 -15.30 13.18 1.69
C GLU A 45 -16.04 11.90 2.09
N ILE A 46 -15.33 10.92 2.66
CA ILE A 46 -15.89 9.59 2.95
C ILE A 46 -16.57 9.50 4.32
N VAL A 47 -16.15 10.26 5.33
CA VAL A 47 -16.71 10.18 6.69
C VAL A 47 -18.20 10.53 6.73
N GLN A 48 -18.66 11.37 5.81
CA GLN A 48 -20.06 11.78 5.69
C GLN A 48 -20.95 10.76 4.95
N LYS A 49 -20.36 9.71 4.35
CA LYS A 49 -21.08 8.72 3.55
C LYS A 49 -21.65 7.57 4.39
N GLY A 50 -22.47 6.73 3.76
CA GLY A 50 -23.04 5.53 4.38
C GLY A 50 -21.98 4.47 4.70
N SER A 51 -22.31 3.50 5.56
CA SER A 51 -21.41 2.38 5.89
C SER A 51 -20.99 1.60 4.64
N LYS A 52 -21.92 1.37 3.71
CA LYS A 52 -21.66 0.72 2.42
C LYS A 52 -20.57 1.45 1.62
N ASP A 53 -20.70 2.77 1.48
CA ASP A 53 -19.74 3.58 0.72
C ASP A 53 -18.37 3.59 1.40
N LYS A 54 -18.34 3.63 2.73
CA LYS A 54 -17.10 3.55 3.52
C LYS A 54 -16.37 2.23 3.31
N VAL A 55 -17.09 1.12 3.26
CA VAL A 55 -16.52 -0.20 2.97
C VAL A 55 -15.99 -0.26 1.53
N LEU A 56 -16.75 0.26 0.56
CA LEU A 56 -16.30 0.36 -0.83
C LEU A 56 -15.02 1.20 -0.94
N PHE A 57 -14.97 2.34 -0.26
CA PHE A 57 -13.76 3.16 -0.21
C PHE A 57 -12.57 2.39 0.38
N LEU A 58 -12.76 1.62 1.46
CA LEU A 58 -11.67 0.79 2.00
C LEU A 58 -11.21 -0.29 1.00
N GLN A 59 -12.14 -0.93 0.29
CA GLN A 59 -11.85 -1.92 -0.76
C GLN A 59 -11.07 -1.31 -1.91
N ASP A 60 -11.40 -0.07 -2.30
CA ASP A 60 -10.76 0.59 -3.42
C ASP A 60 -9.42 1.20 -3.02
N HIS A 61 -9.27 1.75 -1.81
CA HIS A 61 -8.08 2.51 -1.41
C HIS A 61 -6.96 1.67 -0.79
N LEU A 62 -7.28 0.73 0.10
CA LEU A 62 -6.25 -0.05 0.80
C LEU A 62 -5.35 -0.87 -0.14
N PRO A 63 -5.85 -1.47 -1.25
CA PRO A 63 -5.00 -2.17 -2.21
C PRO A 63 -3.87 -1.33 -2.81
N TRP A 64 -4.11 -0.05 -3.10
CA TRP A 64 -3.08 0.85 -3.65
C TRP A 64 -1.98 1.21 -2.66
N LYS A 65 -2.28 1.08 -1.38
CA LYS A 65 -1.31 1.25 -0.29
C LYS A 65 -0.60 -0.07 0.04
N GLY A 66 -0.99 -1.16 -0.63
CA GLY A 66 -0.38 -2.47 -0.53
C GLY A 66 -0.70 -3.17 0.79
N TYR A 67 -0.05 -4.31 0.99
CA TYR A 67 -0.32 -5.20 2.10
C TYR A 67 0.00 -4.59 3.47
N ILE A 68 0.96 -3.66 3.56
CA ILE A 68 1.26 -2.93 4.80
C ILE A 68 0.01 -2.18 5.30
N ALA A 69 -0.76 -1.57 4.40
CA ALA A 69 -1.98 -0.87 4.77
C ALA A 69 -3.08 -1.82 5.25
N LEU A 70 -3.16 -3.04 4.70
CA LEU A 70 -4.05 -4.09 5.21
C LEU A 70 -3.67 -4.49 6.64
N MET A 71 -2.38 -4.66 6.94
CA MET A 71 -1.90 -4.97 8.29
C MET A 71 -2.22 -3.85 9.28
N THR A 72 -1.91 -2.60 8.92
CA THR A 72 -2.28 -1.44 9.74
C THR A 72 -3.79 -1.36 9.95
N PHE A 73 -4.58 -1.65 8.92
CA PHE A 73 -6.04 -1.71 9.03
C PHE A 73 -6.51 -2.78 10.03
N ILE A 74 -5.97 -4.00 9.94
CA ILE A 74 -6.26 -5.09 10.88
C ILE A 74 -5.91 -4.68 12.32
N ASP A 75 -4.74 -4.07 12.53
CA ASP A 75 -4.33 -3.59 13.85
C ASP A 75 -5.24 -2.48 14.38
N ILE A 76 -5.73 -1.60 13.51
CA ILE A 76 -6.75 -0.60 13.87
C ILE A 76 -8.05 -1.29 14.29
N VAL A 77 -8.57 -2.21 13.47
CA VAL A 77 -9.80 -2.96 13.77
C VAL A 77 -9.70 -3.65 15.14
N ARG A 78 -8.55 -4.28 15.42
CA ARG A 78 -8.23 -4.90 16.72
C ARG A 78 -8.21 -3.88 17.86
N ARG A 79 -7.46 -2.78 17.73
CA ARG A 79 -7.39 -1.71 18.76
C ARG A 79 -8.75 -1.09 19.10
N ARG A 80 -9.72 -1.19 18.19
CA ARG A 80 -11.09 -0.69 18.39
C ARG A 80 -12.04 -1.75 18.95
N GLY A 81 -11.51 -2.87 19.45
CA GLY A 81 -12.26 -3.91 20.15
C GLY A 81 -12.97 -4.92 19.26
N ASN A 82 -12.64 -4.96 17.95
CA ASN A 82 -13.23 -5.92 17.01
C ASN A 82 -12.25 -7.07 16.76
N GLU A 83 -11.83 -7.76 17.84
CA GLU A 83 -10.80 -8.82 17.80
C GLU A 83 -11.18 -9.96 16.86
N ASP A 84 -12.42 -10.47 16.96
CA ASP A 84 -12.91 -11.55 16.09
C ASP A 84 -12.78 -11.21 14.60
N LEU A 85 -13.11 -9.97 14.23
CA LEU A 85 -13.00 -9.51 12.84
C LEU A 85 -11.55 -9.33 12.43
N ALA A 86 -10.71 -8.79 13.32
CA ALA A 86 -9.28 -8.67 13.07
C ALA A 86 -8.61 -10.04 12.88
N ASP A 87 -9.01 -11.04 13.67
CA ASP A 87 -8.50 -12.40 13.58
C ASP A 87 -8.97 -13.11 12.30
N LYS A 88 -10.21 -12.89 11.87
CA LYS A 88 -10.69 -13.37 10.56
C LYS A 88 -9.91 -12.74 9.41
N LEU A 89 -9.75 -11.41 9.42
CA LEU A 89 -8.97 -10.68 8.42
C LEU A 89 -7.50 -11.13 8.41
N GLN A 90 -6.95 -11.45 9.58
CA GLN A 90 -5.60 -12.00 9.71
C GLN A 90 -5.52 -13.49 9.34
N GLY A 91 -6.58 -14.29 9.47
CA GLY A 91 -6.58 -15.70 9.08
C GLY A 91 -6.45 -15.89 7.56
N GLU A 92 -6.93 -14.93 6.79
CA GLU A 92 -6.81 -14.86 5.32
C GLU A 92 -5.37 -14.52 4.85
N LYS A 93 -4.44 -14.25 5.78
CA LYS A 93 -3.05 -13.79 5.56
C LYS A 93 -2.13 -14.76 4.83
N LEU A 94 -2.44 -16.06 4.81
CA LEU A 94 -1.52 -17.10 4.36
C LEU A 94 -1.02 -16.94 2.91
N HIS A 95 -1.70 -16.17 2.07
CA HIS A 95 -1.25 -15.89 0.69
C HIS A 95 -0.59 -14.51 0.52
N GLY A 96 -0.87 -13.55 1.42
CA GLY A 96 -0.32 -12.20 1.36
C GLY A 96 1.13 -12.06 1.86
N GLU A 97 1.57 -12.93 2.78
CA GLU A 97 2.96 -12.94 3.27
C GLU A 97 3.95 -13.34 2.16
N GLN A 98 3.60 -14.31 1.31
CA GLN A 98 4.42 -14.68 0.15
C GLN A 98 4.56 -13.53 -0.86
N ILE A 99 3.52 -12.70 -0.99
CA ILE A 99 3.53 -11.52 -1.86
C ILE A 99 4.42 -10.42 -1.26
N LEU A 100 4.43 -10.24 0.06
CA LEU A 100 5.30 -9.29 0.77
C LEU A 100 6.78 -9.63 0.59
N GLU A 101 7.15 -10.90 0.73
CA GLU A 101 8.52 -11.37 0.48
C GLU A 101 8.92 -11.10 -0.98
N LEU A 102 8.05 -11.42 -1.94
CA LEU A 102 8.30 -11.15 -3.36
C LEU A 102 8.40 -9.65 -3.69
N MET A 103 7.58 -8.80 -3.05
CA MET A 103 7.62 -7.35 -3.23
C MET A 103 8.88 -6.74 -2.61
N ALA A 104 9.31 -7.24 -1.45
CA ALA A 104 10.56 -6.83 -0.82
C ALA A 104 11.77 -7.18 -1.70
N GLU A 105 11.80 -8.39 -2.26
CA GLU A 105 12.83 -8.84 -3.20
C GLU A 105 12.84 -7.98 -4.49
N GLN A 106 11.66 -7.70 -5.06
CA GLN A 106 11.53 -6.83 -6.24
C GLN A 106 11.99 -5.40 -5.94
N GLN A 107 11.66 -4.84 -4.78
CA GLN A 107 12.06 -3.48 -4.38
C GLN A 107 13.58 -3.39 -4.20
N GLN A 108 14.20 -4.42 -3.63
CA GLN A 108 15.65 -4.49 -3.47
C GLN A 108 16.35 -4.57 -4.84
N SER A 109 15.86 -5.43 -5.74
CA SER A 109 16.36 -5.56 -7.12
C SER A 109 16.23 -4.26 -7.94
N LEU A 110 15.12 -3.55 -7.80
CA LEU A 110 14.90 -2.23 -8.40
C LEU A 110 15.88 -1.18 -7.86
N SER A 111 16.11 -1.19 -6.55
CA SER A 111 17.04 -0.25 -5.90
C SER A 111 18.47 -0.44 -6.40
N GLU A 112 18.91 -1.69 -6.55
CA GLU A 112 20.21 -2.02 -7.13
C GLU A 112 20.32 -1.56 -8.59
N SER A 113 19.27 -1.79 -9.39
CA SER A 113 19.21 -1.33 -10.79
C SER A 113 19.30 0.19 -10.91
N ILE A 114 18.63 0.95 -10.02
CA ILE A 114 18.70 2.42 -9.98
C ILE A 114 20.13 2.91 -9.67
N VAL A 115 20.83 2.26 -8.74
CA VAL A 115 22.22 2.60 -8.41
C VAL A 115 23.14 2.35 -9.61
N GLN A 116 22.96 1.23 -10.31
CA GLN A 116 23.72 0.94 -11.53
C GLN A 116 23.46 1.98 -12.62
N LEU A 117 22.21 2.38 -12.83
CA LEU A 117 21.85 3.43 -13.80
C LEU A 117 22.49 4.78 -13.47
N LYS A 118 22.61 5.16 -12.19
CA LYS A 118 23.34 6.37 -11.78
C LYS A 118 24.82 6.31 -12.17
N LYS A 119 25.49 5.18 -11.94
CA LYS A 119 26.89 4.98 -12.32
C LYS A 119 27.10 5.04 -13.84
N ILE A 120 26.18 4.45 -14.61
CA ILE A 120 26.21 4.53 -16.08
C ILE A 120 26.04 5.98 -16.53
N LYS A 121 25.10 6.72 -15.93
CA LYS A 121 24.88 8.14 -16.25
C LYS A 121 26.13 8.98 -15.98
N GLU A 122 26.78 8.81 -14.83
CA GLU A 122 28.03 9.50 -14.51
C GLU A 122 29.15 9.15 -15.50
N SER A 123 29.28 7.87 -15.87
CA SER A 123 30.26 7.43 -16.85
C SER A 123 30.02 8.05 -18.24
N LEU A 124 28.75 8.14 -18.66
CA LEU A 124 28.36 8.79 -19.91
C LEU A 124 28.62 10.31 -19.88
N GLN A 125 28.36 10.95 -18.73
CA GLN A 125 28.64 12.37 -18.51
C GLN A 125 30.14 12.66 -18.65
N ASN A 126 30.98 11.86 -17.98
CA ASN A 126 32.44 11.97 -18.05
C ASN A 126 32.95 11.77 -19.48
N CYS A 127 32.38 10.80 -20.21
CA CYS A 127 32.73 10.55 -21.61
C CYS A 127 32.38 11.75 -22.51
N LYS A 128 31.23 12.39 -22.27
CA LYS A 128 30.82 13.60 -22.99
C LYS A 128 31.77 14.77 -22.73
N GLU A 129 32.18 14.98 -21.48
CA GLU A 129 33.13 16.01 -21.09
C GLU A 129 34.51 15.79 -21.74
N ALA A 130 35.04 14.56 -21.67
CA ALA A 130 36.29 14.20 -22.32
C ALA A 130 36.26 14.44 -23.84
N ARG A 131 35.15 14.10 -24.50
CA ARG A 131 34.96 14.39 -25.93
C ARG A 131 35.00 15.89 -26.22
N SER A 132 34.30 16.70 -25.42
CA SER A 132 34.32 18.16 -25.58
C SER A 132 35.71 18.76 -25.39
N ASP A 133 36.52 18.23 -24.47
CA ASP A 133 37.90 18.67 -24.28
C ASP A 133 38.81 18.29 -25.45
N ILE A 134 38.66 17.10 -26.03
CA ILE A 134 39.39 16.71 -27.24
C ILE A 134 39.05 17.64 -28.41
N GLN A 135 37.77 18.00 -28.59
CA GLN A 135 37.34 18.89 -29.67
C GLN A 135 37.86 20.33 -29.55
N ARG A 136 38.24 20.75 -28.34
CA ARG A 136 38.81 22.09 -28.09
C ARG A 136 40.31 22.16 -28.37
N ARG A 137 40.99 21.01 -28.40
CA ARG A 137 42.43 20.90 -28.71
C ARG A 137 42.64 20.74 -30.19
#